data_AF-A0A935BJ63-F1
#
_entry.id   AF-A0A935BJ63-F1
#
_cell.length_a   1.000
_cell.length_b   1.000
_cell.length_c   1.000
_cell.angle_alpha   90.00
_cell.angle_beta   90.00
_cell.angle_gamma   90.00
#
_symmetry.space_group_name_H-M   'P 1'
#
loop_
_entity.id
_entity.type
_entity.pdbx_description
1 polymer ?
#
loop_
_entity_poly.entity_id
_entity_poly.type
_entity_poly.pdbx_seq_one_letter_code
_entity_poly.pdbx_strand_id
1 'polypeptide(L)'
;MVGNFNEPFGPKWVEVVIVGKKLSAERASEIIRRTDGGFRMQLFPVSEYGQTVRDLVGFPKSPVGNTDRAKAHDSIARWQAKWGGISPQWLGNSQLLYNRGWCHADGTIAFAAELEDYPRANELLEDCKLLAAAFPDLDMTVAAWGEDKTILGFPLEDAPESPWPQTLLDNQIDPTFEFLISDGAAKVLPGENPALFKLRYGLDCPQAVEWALREARRCAKEAVSETAFGDRGYYPGLPDRIIHDWRRRAQSLGLVD
;
A
#
# COMPACT_ATOMS: atom_id res chain seq x y z
N MET A 1 -3.31 38.03 19.42
CA MET A 1 -4.46 37.27 18.90
C MET A 1 -4.10 35.80 18.98
N VAL A 2 -4.57 35.13 20.02
CA VAL A 2 -4.46 33.67 20.18
C VAL A 2 -5.71 33.10 19.52
N GLY A 3 -5.57 32.44 18.37
CA GLY A 3 -6.69 31.82 17.68
C GLY A 3 -7.27 30.69 18.53
N ASN A 4 -8.58 30.73 18.78
CA ASN A 4 -9.32 29.63 19.39
C ASN A 4 -9.26 28.40 18.47
N PHE A 5 -8.45 27.41 18.81
CA PHE A 5 -8.42 26.07 18.19
C PHE A 5 -9.56 25.17 18.72
N ASN A 6 -10.77 25.71 18.82
CA ASN A 6 -11.97 24.95 19.18
C ASN A 6 -12.86 24.71 17.94
N GLU A 7 -12.25 24.40 16.80
CA GLU A 7 -13.00 23.75 15.72
C GLU A 7 -13.14 22.26 16.05
N PRO A 8 -14.29 21.63 15.77
CA PRO A 8 -14.51 20.22 15.98
C PRO A 8 -13.71 19.46 14.92
N PHE A 9 -12.42 19.27 15.16
CA PHE A 9 -11.65 18.26 14.47
C PHE A 9 -12.12 16.91 14.98
N GLY A 10 -13.27 16.44 14.46
CA GLY A 10 -13.60 15.02 14.44
C GLY A 10 -12.41 14.26 13.85
N PRO A 11 -12.26 12.96 14.19
CA PRO A 11 -11.13 12.18 13.75
C PRO A 11 -11.12 12.09 12.21
N LYS A 12 -10.41 13.02 11.57
CA LYS A 12 -10.05 12.97 10.16
C LYS A 12 -9.13 11.77 10.05
N TRP A 13 -9.62 10.62 9.58
CA TRP A 13 -8.80 9.50 9.12
C TRP A 13 -9.51 8.90 7.93
N VAL A 14 -8.74 8.44 6.94
CA VAL A 14 -9.30 7.59 5.90
C VAL A 14 -9.04 6.16 6.30
N GLU A 15 -10.05 5.47 6.80
CA GLU A 15 -9.94 4.02 7.00
C GLU A 15 -9.94 3.34 5.63
N VAL A 16 -9.02 2.41 5.41
CA VAL A 16 -8.95 1.64 4.18
C VAL A 16 -8.96 0.16 4.50
N VAL A 17 -9.78 -0.58 3.76
CA VAL A 17 -9.83 -2.04 3.75
C VAL A 17 -9.44 -2.53 2.37
N ILE A 18 -8.50 -3.47 2.32
CA ILE A 18 -8.04 -4.11 1.11
C ILE A 18 -8.19 -5.61 1.27
N VAL A 19 -8.86 -6.24 0.32
CA VAL A 19 -9.02 -7.69 0.21
C VAL A 19 -8.77 -8.09 -1.23
N GLY A 20 -8.09 -9.20 -1.46
CA GLY A 20 -7.85 -9.70 -2.81
C GLY A 20 -7.72 -11.20 -2.88
N LYS A 21 -7.68 -11.72 -4.11
CA LYS A 21 -7.37 -13.13 -4.33
C LYS A 21 -5.93 -13.42 -3.92
N LYS A 22 -5.72 -14.60 -3.33
CA LYS A 22 -4.38 -15.06 -2.97
C LYS A 22 -3.52 -15.23 -4.23
N LEU A 23 -2.30 -14.72 -4.17
CA LEU A 23 -1.29 -14.84 -5.22
C LEU A 23 -0.31 -15.99 -4.94
N SER A 24 0.54 -16.32 -5.92
CA SER A 24 1.72 -17.13 -5.64
C SER A 24 2.74 -16.31 -4.81
N ALA A 25 3.59 -17.01 -4.06
CA ALA A 25 4.64 -16.35 -3.27
C ALA A 25 5.63 -15.57 -4.15
N GLU A 26 5.95 -16.10 -5.34
CA GLU A 26 6.81 -15.43 -6.32
C GLU A 26 6.19 -14.12 -6.81
N ARG A 27 4.88 -14.14 -7.09
CA ARG A 27 4.18 -12.95 -7.55
C ARG A 27 4.05 -11.89 -6.46
N ALA A 28 3.75 -12.32 -5.24
CA ALA A 28 3.70 -11.45 -4.08
C ALA A 28 5.05 -10.80 -3.79
N SER A 29 6.13 -11.59 -3.86
CA SER A 29 7.50 -11.10 -3.75
C SER A 29 7.79 -10.00 -4.77
N GLU A 30 7.38 -10.18 -6.03
CA GLU A 30 7.56 -9.18 -7.08
C GLU A 30 6.75 -7.89 -6.84
N ILE A 31 5.50 -8.01 -6.38
CA ILE A 31 4.66 -6.86 -6.03
C ILE A 31 5.31 -6.07 -4.91
N ILE A 32 5.64 -6.73 -3.78
CA ILE A 32 6.28 -6.09 -2.63
C ILE A 32 7.54 -5.38 -3.11
N ARG A 33 8.44 -6.10 -3.79
CA ARG A 33 9.72 -5.57 -4.29
C ARG A 33 9.59 -4.27 -5.09
N ARG A 34 8.57 -4.18 -5.96
CA ARG A 34 8.35 -3.03 -6.85
C ARG A 34 7.56 -1.90 -6.19
N THR A 35 6.77 -2.18 -5.15
CA THR A 35 5.91 -1.19 -4.49
C THR A 35 6.40 -0.77 -3.12
N ASP A 36 7.45 -1.40 -2.58
CA ASP A 36 7.87 -1.17 -1.20
C ASP A 36 8.36 0.28 -0.99
N GLY A 37 7.77 0.97 -0.01
CA GLY A 37 8.18 2.32 0.41
C GLY A 37 9.67 2.36 0.77
N GLY A 38 10.22 1.26 1.25
CA GLY A 38 11.63 1.05 1.54
C GLY A 38 12.52 1.15 0.32
N PHE A 39 12.01 1.03 -0.91
CA PHE A 39 12.80 1.29 -2.13
C PHE A 39 12.37 2.55 -2.86
N ARG A 40 11.27 3.19 -2.43
CA ARG A 40 10.72 4.42 -2.99
C ARG A 40 11.25 5.68 -2.30
N MET A 41 11.28 5.65 -0.98
CA MET A 41 11.54 6.83 -0.15
C MET A 41 13.05 7.07 -0.02
N GLN A 42 13.54 8.07 -0.76
CA GLN A 42 14.97 8.34 -0.97
C GLN A 42 15.72 8.79 0.29
N LEU A 43 15.02 9.37 1.27
CA LEU A 43 15.62 10.07 2.42
C LEU A 43 14.99 9.70 3.76
N PHE A 44 14.12 8.70 3.80
CA PHE A 44 13.54 8.25 5.05
C PHE A 44 14.48 7.25 5.73
N PRO A 45 14.75 7.43 7.03
CA PRO A 45 15.46 6.43 7.79
C PRO A 45 14.68 5.12 7.73
N VAL A 46 15.40 4.03 7.53
CA VAL A 46 14.87 2.67 7.61
C VAL A 46 15.41 2.00 8.86
N SER A 47 14.76 0.94 9.30
CA SER A 47 15.31 0.08 10.35
C SER A 47 16.68 -0.47 9.93
N GLU A 48 17.49 -0.93 10.88
CA GLU A 48 18.76 -1.60 10.57
C GLU A 48 18.55 -2.77 9.61
N TYR A 49 17.50 -3.58 9.86
CA TYR A 49 17.05 -4.62 8.94
C TYR A 49 16.76 -4.08 7.53
N GLY A 50 15.96 -3.02 7.41
CA GLY A 50 15.65 -2.39 6.12
C GLY A 50 16.90 -1.87 5.40
N GLN A 51 17.89 -1.36 6.14
CA GLN A 51 19.17 -0.93 5.57
C GLN A 51 20.00 -2.12 5.10
N THR A 52 20.07 -3.21 5.87
CA THR A 52 20.75 -4.44 5.44
C THR A 52 20.14 -4.98 4.14
N VAL A 53 18.81 -5.02 4.04
CA VAL A 53 18.12 -5.45 2.81
C VAL A 53 18.44 -4.52 1.65
N ARG A 54 18.40 -3.20 1.85
CA ARG A 54 18.79 -2.19 0.84
C ARG A 54 20.22 -2.41 0.35
N ASP A 55 21.17 -2.63 1.24
CA ASP A 55 22.57 -2.86 0.90
C ASP A 55 22.74 -4.15 0.08
N LEU A 56 22.02 -5.23 0.43
CA LEU A 56 22.06 -6.51 -0.28
C LEU A 56 21.57 -6.44 -1.74
N VAL A 57 20.67 -5.52 -2.04
CA VAL A 57 20.14 -5.31 -3.41
C VAL A 57 20.80 -4.12 -4.12
N GLY A 58 21.86 -3.55 -3.52
CA GLY A 58 22.64 -2.46 -4.11
C GLY A 58 21.89 -1.15 -4.17
N PHE A 59 20.96 -0.90 -3.24
CA PHE A 59 20.28 0.38 -3.16
C PHE A 59 21.29 1.50 -2.90
N PRO A 60 21.26 2.62 -3.65
CA PRO A 60 22.25 3.68 -3.48
C PRO A 60 22.17 4.30 -2.08
N LYS A 61 23.33 4.50 -1.47
CA LYS A 61 23.42 5.15 -0.15
C LYS A 61 23.00 6.62 -0.25
N SER A 62 22.23 7.09 0.73
CA SER A 62 21.95 8.51 0.89
C SER A 62 23.24 9.25 1.25
N PRO A 63 23.52 10.42 0.66
CA PRO A 63 24.72 11.19 0.96
C PRO A 63 24.66 11.70 2.39
N VAL A 64 25.80 11.64 3.09
CA VAL A 64 25.94 12.27 4.40
C VAL A 64 26.19 13.76 4.18
N GLY A 65 25.17 14.60 4.41
CA GLY A 65 25.24 16.06 4.27
C GLY A 65 24.66 16.63 2.97
N ASN A 66 24.79 17.96 2.79
CA ASN A 66 24.08 18.71 1.73
C ASN A 66 24.77 18.72 0.35
N THR A 67 26.04 18.35 0.24
CA THR A 67 26.86 18.66 -0.94
C THR A 67 26.71 17.70 -2.12
N ASP A 68 25.87 16.66 -2.05
CA ASP A 68 25.65 15.77 -3.21
C ASP A 68 24.21 15.24 -3.38
N ARG A 69 23.22 15.99 -2.90
CA ARG A 69 21.81 15.56 -2.94
C ARG A 69 21.31 15.25 -4.37
N ALA A 70 21.70 16.06 -5.36
CA ALA A 70 21.30 15.87 -6.75
C ALA A 70 21.84 14.55 -7.33
N LYS A 71 23.13 14.24 -7.16
CA LYS A 71 23.67 12.96 -7.67
C LYS A 71 23.09 11.76 -6.96
N ALA A 72 22.76 11.88 -5.67
CA ALA A 72 22.07 10.83 -4.94
C ALA A 72 20.66 10.57 -5.48
N HIS A 73 19.90 11.64 -5.74
CA HIS A 73 18.59 11.56 -6.38
C HIS A 73 18.69 10.87 -7.74
N ASP A 74 19.66 11.28 -8.57
CA ASP A 74 19.90 10.67 -9.88
C ASP A 74 20.30 9.18 -9.78
N SER A 75 21.13 8.83 -8.80
CA SER A 75 21.55 7.44 -8.57
C SER A 75 20.37 6.56 -8.17
N ILE A 76 19.55 7.04 -7.24
CA ILE A 76 18.33 6.34 -6.80
C ILE A 76 17.33 6.22 -7.94
N ALA A 77 17.11 7.28 -8.72
CA ALA A 77 16.22 7.23 -9.88
C ALA A 77 16.68 6.19 -10.92
N ARG A 78 17.98 6.14 -11.24
CA ARG A 78 18.54 5.12 -12.14
C ARG A 78 18.39 3.71 -11.57
N TRP A 79 18.63 3.54 -10.27
CA TRP A 79 18.44 2.26 -9.60
C TRP A 79 16.97 1.83 -9.65
N GLN A 80 16.02 2.72 -9.31
CA GLN A 80 14.58 2.47 -9.31
C GLN A 80 14.08 2.09 -10.71
N ALA A 81 14.55 2.79 -11.75
CA ALA A 81 14.22 2.48 -13.14
C ALA A 81 14.65 1.07 -13.54
N LYS A 82 15.89 0.67 -13.19
CA LYS A 82 16.38 -0.69 -13.43
C LYS A 82 15.67 -1.74 -12.56
N TRP A 83 15.37 -1.40 -11.32
CA TRP A 83 14.62 -2.25 -10.38
C TRP A 83 13.17 -2.44 -10.84
N GLY A 84 12.66 -1.56 -11.71
CA GLY A 84 11.25 -1.55 -12.09
C GLY A 84 10.35 -1.10 -10.95
N GLY A 85 10.86 -0.28 -10.04
CA GLY A 85 10.06 0.30 -8.96
C GLY A 85 8.88 1.09 -9.52
N ILE A 86 7.73 0.93 -8.89
CA ILE A 86 6.55 1.78 -9.11
C ILE A 86 6.26 2.55 -7.84
N SER A 87 5.69 3.73 -7.98
CA SER A 87 5.58 4.70 -6.89
C SER A 87 4.12 5.08 -6.61
N PRO A 88 3.26 4.14 -6.16
CA PRO A 88 1.98 4.51 -5.60
C PRO A 88 2.22 5.43 -4.40
N GLN A 89 1.43 6.49 -4.28
CA GLN A 89 1.59 7.49 -3.23
C GLN A 89 1.12 6.95 -1.88
N TRP A 90 -0.05 6.30 -1.88
CA TRP A 90 -0.86 5.89 -0.75
C TRP A 90 -0.97 4.37 -0.61
N LEU A 91 -1.09 3.65 -1.73
CA LEU A 91 -1.19 2.20 -1.78
C LEU A 91 0.18 1.52 -1.99
N GLY A 92 1.23 2.15 -1.47
CA GLY A 92 2.56 1.54 -1.38
C GLY A 92 2.54 0.36 -0.42
N ASN A 93 3.22 -0.72 -0.79
CA ASN A 93 3.54 -1.74 0.18
C ASN A 93 4.65 -1.18 1.07
N SER A 94 4.68 -1.39 2.38
CA SER A 94 5.71 -0.83 3.26
C SER A 94 6.18 -1.89 4.25
N GLN A 95 6.45 -3.09 3.73
CA GLN A 95 6.93 -4.22 4.53
C GLN A 95 8.31 -3.91 5.12
N LEU A 96 9.21 -3.29 4.35
CA LEU A 96 10.55 -2.97 4.85
C LEU A 96 10.59 -1.77 5.79
N LEU A 97 9.72 -0.77 5.59
CA LEU A 97 9.70 0.44 6.43
C LEU A 97 9.00 0.20 7.76
N TYR A 98 7.81 -0.40 7.70
CA TYR A 98 6.88 -0.39 8.83
C TYR A 98 6.29 -1.78 9.12
N ASN A 99 6.65 -2.81 8.35
CA ASN A 99 5.91 -4.07 8.30
C ASN A 99 4.40 -3.83 8.14
N ARG A 100 4.07 -2.84 7.31
CA ARG A 100 2.70 -2.46 6.97
C ARG A 100 2.57 -2.61 5.48
N GLY A 101 1.73 -3.53 5.05
CA GLY A 101 1.62 -3.84 3.63
C GLY A 101 0.36 -4.61 3.36
N TRP A 102 -0.26 -4.32 2.22
CA TRP A 102 -1.48 -4.99 1.81
C TRP A 102 -1.22 -6.31 1.09
N CYS A 103 -0.05 -6.50 0.49
CA CYS A 103 0.40 -7.77 -0.06
C CYS A 103 1.48 -8.37 0.86
N HIS A 104 1.26 -9.62 1.28
CA HIS A 104 2.09 -10.38 2.20
C HIS A 104 2.95 -11.41 1.46
N ALA A 105 4.06 -11.81 2.09
CA ALA A 105 5.06 -12.74 1.54
C ALA A 105 4.51 -14.11 1.10
N ASP A 106 3.39 -14.55 1.68
CA ASP A 106 2.74 -15.82 1.35
C ASP A 106 1.69 -15.70 0.23
N GLY A 107 1.53 -14.51 -0.36
CA GLY A 107 0.56 -14.21 -1.40
C GLY A 107 -0.78 -13.70 -0.89
N THR A 108 -0.99 -13.59 0.42
CA THR A 108 -2.22 -13.03 0.97
C THR A 108 -2.33 -11.54 0.62
N ILE A 109 -3.52 -11.11 0.17
CA ILE A 109 -3.87 -9.71 -0.06
C ILE A 109 -4.88 -9.29 1.00
N ALA A 110 -4.41 -8.57 2.01
CA ALA A 110 -5.19 -8.17 3.18
C ALA A 110 -4.60 -6.93 3.85
N PHE A 111 -5.41 -5.90 4.05
CA PHE A 111 -5.06 -4.70 4.81
C PHE A 111 -6.30 -4.07 5.44
N ALA A 112 -6.17 -3.59 6.66
CA ALA A 112 -7.18 -2.77 7.30
C ALA A 112 -6.47 -1.81 8.25
N ALA A 113 -6.41 -0.54 7.89
CA ALA A 113 -5.80 0.51 8.71
C ALA A 113 -6.25 1.89 8.24
N GLU A 114 -5.97 2.89 9.08
CA GLU A 114 -6.04 4.29 8.71
C GLU A 114 -4.87 4.66 7.79
N LEU A 115 -5.16 5.42 6.74
CA LEU A 115 -4.15 6.11 5.96
C LEU A 115 -3.85 7.48 6.58
N GLU A 116 -2.56 7.75 6.74
CA GLU A 116 -2.06 9.06 7.15
C GLU A 116 -2.29 10.10 6.03
N ASP A 117 -2.38 11.38 6.38
CA ASP A 117 -2.45 12.52 5.45
C ASP A 117 -3.66 12.61 4.49
N TYR A 118 -4.72 11.82 4.72
CA TYR A 118 -6.05 12.01 4.14
C TYR A 118 -6.09 12.02 2.61
N PRO A 119 -5.72 10.90 1.95
CA PRO A 119 -5.75 10.83 0.51
C PRO A 119 -7.13 11.14 -0.06
N ARG A 120 -7.13 11.82 -1.19
CA ARG A 120 -8.35 12.02 -1.97
C ARG A 120 -8.70 10.76 -2.75
N ALA A 121 -10.00 10.55 -3.02
CA ALA A 121 -10.47 9.37 -3.76
C ALA A 121 -9.80 9.24 -5.14
N ASN A 122 -9.59 10.35 -5.85
CA ASN A 122 -8.89 10.35 -7.13
C ASN A 122 -7.41 9.96 -7.00
N GLU A 123 -6.74 10.29 -5.91
CA GLU A 123 -5.35 9.89 -5.67
C GLU A 123 -5.24 8.38 -5.40
N LEU A 124 -6.18 7.81 -4.64
CA LEU A 124 -6.29 6.37 -4.47
C LEU A 124 -6.64 5.65 -5.78
N LEU A 125 -7.49 6.25 -6.62
CA LEU A 125 -7.77 5.73 -7.95
C LEU A 125 -6.53 5.72 -8.85
N GLU A 126 -5.73 6.79 -8.85
CA GLU A 126 -4.49 6.82 -9.63
C GLU A 126 -3.49 5.76 -9.16
N ASP A 127 -3.39 5.51 -7.86
CA ASP A 127 -2.62 4.39 -7.33
C ASP A 127 -3.19 3.03 -7.78
N CYS A 128 -4.51 2.86 -7.75
CA CYS A 128 -5.16 1.64 -8.23
C CYS A 128 -4.89 1.42 -9.73
N LYS A 129 -4.95 2.46 -10.56
CA LYS A 129 -4.63 2.40 -11.99
C LYS A 129 -3.16 2.02 -12.21
N LEU A 130 -2.25 2.61 -11.44
CA LEU A 130 -0.82 2.29 -11.50
C LEU A 130 -0.57 0.81 -11.15
N LEU A 131 -1.20 0.32 -10.08
CA LEU A 131 -1.12 -1.08 -9.67
C LEU A 131 -1.70 -2.02 -10.72
N ALA A 132 -2.88 -1.71 -11.25
CA ALA A 132 -3.54 -2.51 -12.30
C ALA A 132 -2.68 -2.63 -13.56
N ALA A 133 -2.10 -1.51 -14.02
CA ALA A 133 -1.22 -1.49 -15.18
C ALA A 133 0.08 -2.28 -14.94
N ALA A 134 0.64 -2.22 -13.73
CA ALA A 134 1.87 -2.92 -13.39
C ALA A 134 1.68 -4.42 -13.12
N PHE A 135 0.49 -4.82 -12.66
CA PHE A 135 0.15 -6.18 -12.26
C PHE A 135 -1.22 -6.61 -12.81
N PRO A 136 -1.32 -7.01 -14.09
CA PRO A 136 -2.61 -7.29 -14.72
C PRO A 136 -3.39 -8.47 -14.13
N ASP A 137 -2.69 -9.38 -13.45
CA ASP A 137 -3.22 -10.53 -12.72
C ASP A 137 -3.67 -10.20 -11.29
N LEU A 138 -3.45 -8.97 -10.82
CA LEU A 138 -3.89 -8.52 -9.50
C LEU A 138 -5.42 -8.44 -9.48
N ASP A 139 -6.02 -9.13 -8.51
CA ASP A 139 -7.46 -9.15 -8.26
C ASP A 139 -7.70 -8.70 -6.82
N MET A 140 -8.10 -7.44 -6.67
CA MET A 140 -8.14 -6.76 -5.38
C MET A 140 -9.27 -5.73 -5.33
N THR A 141 -9.96 -5.66 -4.20
CA THR A 141 -10.88 -4.60 -3.83
C THR A 141 -10.22 -3.69 -2.80
N VAL A 142 -10.33 -2.38 -3.00
CA VAL A 142 -9.95 -1.33 -2.05
C VAL A 142 -11.22 -0.57 -1.69
N ALA A 143 -11.60 -0.59 -0.42
CA ALA A 143 -12.71 0.21 0.12
C ALA A 143 -12.15 1.24 1.09
N ALA A 144 -12.70 2.45 1.09
CA ALA A 144 -12.30 3.46 2.07
C ALA A 144 -13.45 4.30 2.61
N TRP A 145 -13.26 4.82 3.82
CA TRP A 145 -14.20 5.68 4.54
C TRP A 145 -13.58 7.05 4.79
N GLY A 146 -14.36 8.12 4.64
CA GLY A 146 -13.92 9.47 5.02
C GLY A 146 -15.09 10.40 5.30
N GLU A 147 -14.93 11.32 6.27
CA GLU A 147 -15.98 12.25 6.70
C GLU A 147 -16.32 13.32 5.64
N ASP A 148 -15.38 13.66 4.75
CA ASP A 148 -15.53 14.78 3.83
C ASP A 148 -15.90 14.35 2.40
N LYS A 149 -17.20 14.44 2.09
CA LYS A 149 -17.74 14.23 0.74
C LYS A 149 -17.27 15.32 -0.26
N THR A 150 -16.64 16.41 0.19
CA THR A 150 -16.06 17.47 -0.67
C THR A 150 -14.63 17.20 -1.15
N ILE A 151 -14.06 16.05 -0.77
CA ILE A 151 -12.92 15.40 -1.46
C ILE A 151 -13.24 15.09 -2.95
N LEU A 152 -14.50 15.28 -3.36
CA LEU A 152 -15.04 15.23 -4.73
C LEU A 152 -15.01 16.59 -5.47
N GLY A 153 -13.98 17.42 -5.28
CA GLY A 153 -13.84 18.73 -5.95
C GLY A 153 -13.79 18.71 -7.48
N PHE A 154 -13.87 17.54 -8.11
CA PHE A 154 -14.23 17.36 -9.51
C PHE A 154 -15.23 16.21 -9.61
N PRO A 155 -16.28 16.30 -10.45
CA PRO A 155 -17.07 15.13 -10.76
C PRO A 155 -16.11 14.05 -11.24
N LEU A 156 -16.15 12.88 -10.61
CA LEU A 156 -15.66 11.66 -11.24
C LEU A 156 -16.46 11.58 -12.56
N GLU A 157 -15.84 11.84 -13.70
CA GLU A 157 -16.52 11.96 -15.00
C GLU A 157 -17.33 10.69 -15.37
N ASP A 158 -17.13 9.60 -14.63
CA ASP A 158 -17.80 8.31 -14.76
C ASP A 158 -18.73 7.93 -13.57
N ALA A 159 -18.95 8.79 -12.57
CA ALA A 159 -19.87 8.51 -11.46
C ALA A 159 -21.32 8.92 -11.82
N PRO A 160 -22.33 8.05 -11.61
CA PRO A 160 -23.72 8.38 -11.95
C PRO A 160 -24.24 9.58 -11.16
N GLU A 161 -24.86 10.55 -11.87
CA GLU A 161 -25.36 11.85 -11.36
C GLU A 161 -26.61 11.75 -10.44
N SER A 162 -26.69 10.80 -9.50
CA SER A 162 -27.84 10.72 -8.60
C SER A 162 -27.59 11.50 -7.29
N PRO A 163 -28.55 12.30 -6.79
CA PRO A 163 -28.48 12.84 -5.44
C PRO A 163 -28.59 11.71 -4.42
N TRP A 164 -27.62 11.63 -3.51
CA TRP A 164 -27.49 10.57 -2.51
C TRP A 164 -28.49 10.79 -1.33
N PRO A 165 -29.23 9.77 -0.89
CA PRO A 165 -30.26 9.90 0.16
C PRO A 165 -29.72 10.24 1.57
N GLN A 166 -30.45 11.09 2.32
CA GLN A 166 -30.07 11.61 3.64
C GLN A 166 -29.79 10.53 4.71
N THR A 167 -30.36 9.33 4.57
CA THR A 167 -30.16 8.17 5.46
C THR A 167 -28.73 7.64 5.50
N LEU A 168 -27.89 8.06 4.54
CA LEU A 168 -26.48 7.68 4.41
C LEU A 168 -25.54 8.42 5.39
N LEU A 169 -26.01 9.49 6.03
CA LEU A 169 -25.19 10.28 6.97
C LEU A 169 -25.20 9.71 8.40
N ASP A 170 -26.22 8.91 8.73
CA ASP A 170 -26.48 8.49 10.11
C ASP A 170 -25.94 7.07 10.44
N ASN A 171 -25.49 6.31 9.45
CA ASN A 171 -24.99 4.93 9.62
C ASN A 171 -23.76 4.67 8.73
N GLN A 172 -22.58 5.17 9.09
CA GLN A 172 -21.30 4.89 8.38
C GLN A 172 -20.85 3.42 8.52
N ILE A 173 -21.66 2.49 8.02
CA ILE A 173 -21.33 1.06 7.88
C ILE A 173 -20.77 0.81 6.48
N ASP A 174 -21.17 1.61 5.50
CA ASP A 174 -20.79 1.46 4.09
C ASP A 174 -19.60 2.38 3.72
N PRO A 175 -18.67 1.93 2.86
CA PRO A 175 -17.54 2.73 2.43
C PRO A 175 -17.99 3.99 1.67
N THR A 176 -17.18 5.04 1.75
CA THR A 176 -17.40 6.26 0.97
C THR A 176 -17.08 6.03 -0.51
N PHE A 177 -16.13 5.14 -0.80
CA PHE A 177 -15.81 4.73 -2.17
C PHE A 177 -15.16 3.34 -2.21
N GLU A 178 -15.32 2.68 -3.35
CA GLU A 178 -14.73 1.38 -3.64
C GLU A 178 -13.98 1.41 -4.97
N PHE A 179 -12.84 0.74 -5.04
CA PHE A 179 -12.07 0.51 -6.25
C PHE A 179 -11.90 -0.99 -6.46
N LEU A 180 -12.12 -1.42 -7.70
CA LEU A 180 -11.86 -2.78 -8.14
C LEU A 180 -10.66 -2.80 -9.08
N ILE A 181 -9.65 -3.58 -8.74
CA ILE A 181 -8.54 -3.93 -9.62
C ILE A 181 -8.76 -5.36 -10.13
N SER A 182 -8.86 -5.52 -11.44
CA SER A 182 -9.05 -6.81 -12.11
C SER A 182 -8.67 -6.68 -13.58
N ASP A 183 -8.02 -7.71 -14.12
CA ASP A 183 -7.74 -7.82 -15.56
C ASP A 183 -6.99 -6.60 -16.14
N GLY A 184 -6.03 -6.09 -15.36
CA GLY A 184 -5.21 -4.93 -15.73
C GLY A 184 -5.94 -3.58 -15.73
N ALA A 185 -7.16 -3.51 -15.19
CA ALA A 185 -7.91 -2.28 -15.08
C ALA A 185 -8.27 -1.96 -13.61
N ALA A 186 -8.35 -0.67 -13.31
CA ALA A 186 -8.95 -0.17 -12.07
C ALA A 186 -10.31 0.49 -12.41
N LYS A 187 -11.35 0.14 -11.66
CA LYS A 187 -12.70 0.68 -11.82
C LYS A 187 -13.16 1.28 -10.51
N VAL A 188 -13.74 2.48 -10.57
CA VAL A 188 -14.46 3.07 -9.44
C VAL A 188 -15.82 2.40 -9.34
N LEU A 189 -16.23 2.06 -8.13
CA LEU A 189 -17.56 1.58 -7.82
C LEU A 189 -18.18 2.53 -6.79
N PRO A 190 -19.51 2.74 -6.84
CA PRO A 190 -20.20 3.45 -5.78
C PRO A 190 -19.88 2.82 -4.43
N GLY A 191 -19.54 3.63 -3.42
CA GLY A 191 -19.25 3.16 -2.06
C GLY A 191 -20.43 2.46 -1.36
N GLU A 192 -21.62 2.54 -1.94
CA GLU A 192 -22.85 1.93 -1.42
C GLU A 192 -23.12 0.51 -1.96
N ASN A 193 -22.09 -0.19 -2.44
CA ASN A 193 -22.27 -1.56 -2.92
C ASN A 193 -21.80 -2.58 -1.85
N PRO A 194 -22.57 -2.82 -0.77
CA PRO A 194 -22.22 -3.80 0.26
C PRO A 194 -22.14 -5.22 -0.31
N ALA A 195 -22.60 -5.41 -1.55
CA ALA A 195 -22.50 -6.67 -2.25
C ALA A 195 -21.13 -6.89 -2.90
N LEU A 196 -20.22 -5.92 -3.04
CA LEU A 196 -18.97 -6.18 -3.78
C LEU A 196 -18.10 -7.23 -3.08
N PHE A 197 -17.76 -7.01 -1.81
CA PHE A 197 -17.05 -8.02 -1.01
C PHE A 197 -17.86 -9.33 -0.96
N LYS A 198 -19.19 -9.25 -0.93
CA LYS A 198 -20.07 -10.42 -0.81
C LYS A 198 -20.10 -11.26 -2.07
N LEU A 199 -20.18 -10.60 -3.23
CA LEU A 199 -20.21 -11.20 -4.55
C LEU A 199 -18.85 -11.79 -4.91
N ARG A 200 -17.75 -11.11 -4.54
CA ARG A 200 -16.40 -11.49 -4.96
C ARG A 200 -15.70 -12.43 -3.99
N TYR A 201 -15.91 -12.23 -2.69
CA TYR A 201 -15.20 -12.95 -1.62
C TYR A 201 -16.15 -13.64 -0.63
N GLY A 202 -17.47 -13.46 -0.76
CA GLY A 202 -18.43 -14.04 0.19
C GLY A 202 -18.47 -13.32 1.54
N LEU A 203 -17.96 -12.09 1.64
CA LEU A 203 -17.87 -11.30 2.87
C LEU A 203 -18.76 -10.07 2.79
N ASP A 204 -19.51 -9.72 3.83
CA ASP A 204 -19.99 -8.34 3.96
C ASP A 204 -18.84 -7.40 4.38
N CYS A 205 -19.11 -6.10 4.47
CA CYS A 205 -18.07 -5.13 4.76
C CYS A 205 -17.44 -5.30 6.17
N PRO A 206 -18.23 -5.44 7.26
CA PRO A 206 -17.68 -5.80 8.57
C PRO A 206 -16.83 -7.08 8.57
N GLN A 207 -17.28 -8.11 7.86
CA GLN A 207 -16.52 -9.37 7.71
C GLN A 207 -15.21 -9.16 6.93
N ALA A 208 -15.20 -8.29 5.92
CA ALA A 208 -13.99 -7.94 5.17
C ALA A 208 -12.95 -7.24 6.05
N VAL A 209 -13.37 -6.30 6.90
CA VAL A 209 -12.50 -5.64 7.90
C VAL A 209 -11.91 -6.68 8.86
N GLU A 210 -12.76 -7.52 9.47
CA GLU A 210 -12.33 -8.53 10.44
C GLU A 210 -11.37 -9.53 9.80
N TRP A 211 -11.71 -10.00 8.59
CA TRP A 211 -10.87 -10.90 7.82
C TRP A 211 -9.51 -10.28 7.52
N ALA A 212 -9.48 -9.04 7.03
CA ALA A 212 -8.24 -8.36 6.68
C ALA A 212 -7.33 -8.14 7.91
N LEU A 213 -7.91 -7.73 9.04
CA LEU A 213 -7.17 -7.60 10.31
C LEU A 213 -6.63 -8.95 10.80
N ARG A 214 -7.42 -10.02 10.70
CA ARG A 214 -7.01 -11.37 11.09
C ARG A 214 -5.85 -11.86 10.24
N GLU A 215 -5.94 -11.71 8.92
CA GLU A 215 -4.90 -12.15 8.00
C GLU A 215 -3.62 -11.31 8.14
N ALA A 216 -3.73 -10.00 8.31
CA ALA A 216 -2.57 -9.14 8.59
C ALA A 216 -1.86 -9.56 9.89
N ARG A 217 -2.61 -9.84 10.96
CA ARG A 217 -2.06 -10.35 12.23
C ARG A 217 -1.45 -11.75 12.09
N ARG A 218 -2.07 -12.64 11.31
CA ARG A 218 -1.52 -13.97 11.03
C ARG A 218 -0.18 -13.86 10.29
N CYS A 219 -0.14 -13.09 9.21
CA CYS A 219 1.06 -12.86 8.42
C CYS A 219 2.16 -12.22 9.26
N ALA A 220 1.82 -11.25 10.12
CA ALA A 220 2.76 -10.66 11.06
C ALA A 220 3.33 -11.70 12.05
N LYS A 221 2.51 -12.62 12.58
CA LYS A 221 3.01 -13.68 13.49
C LYS A 221 3.90 -14.72 12.80
N GLU A 222 3.60 -15.05 11.54
CA GLU A 222 4.36 -16.01 10.74
C GLU A 222 5.63 -15.41 10.14
N ALA A 223 5.66 -14.09 9.98
CA ALA A 223 6.84 -13.37 9.59
C ALA A 223 7.92 -13.52 10.69
N VAL A 224 9.07 -14.02 10.27
CA VAL A 224 10.10 -14.56 11.17
C VAL A 224 10.68 -13.46 12.06
N SER A 225 10.79 -13.70 13.37
CA SER A 225 11.35 -12.75 14.34
C SER A 225 12.88 -12.65 14.30
N GLU A 226 13.57 -13.70 13.85
CA GLU A 226 15.03 -13.72 13.67
C GLU A 226 15.39 -14.15 12.26
N THR A 227 16.31 -13.44 11.63
CA THR A 227 16.83 -13.84 10.32
C THR A 227 18.31 -13.67 10.18
N ALA A 228 18.87 -14.28 9.13
CA ALA A 228 20.28 -14.17 8.80
C ALA A 228 20.77 -12.73 8.55
N PHE A 229 19.85 -11.75 8.43
CA PHE A 229 20.13 -10.37 8.06
C PHE A 229 20.00 -9.35 9.20
N GLY A 230 19.87 -9.81 10.45
CA GLY A 230 19.90 -8.95 11.65
C GLY A 230 18.60 -8.93 12.45
N ASP A 231 18.63 -8.16 13.54
CA ASP A 231 17.49 -7.94 14.45
C ASP A 231 16.41 -7.08 13.76
N ARG A 232 15.17 -7.56 13.84
CA ARG A 232 13.98 -6.97 13.20
C ARG A 232 13.22 -6.05 14.13
N GLY A 233 13.62 -5.97 15.41
CA GLY A 233 12.94 -5.17 16.42
C GLY A 233 11.51 -5.63 16.65
N TYR A 234 10.59 -4.69 16.88
CA TYR A 234 9.17 -4.99 17.16
C TYR A 234 8.37 -5.46 15.94
N TYR A 235 8.90 -5.30 14.73
CA TYR A 235 8.14 -5.53 13.51
C TYR A 235 8.67 -6.76 12.77
N PRO A 236 7.83 -7.76 12.50
CA PRO A 236 8.18 -8.90 11.67
C PRO A 236 8.76 -8.47 10.31
N GLY A 237 9.71 -9.22 9.77
CA GLY A 237 10.32 -8.94 8.46
C GLY A 237 9.94 -9.96 7.40
N LEU A 238 10.38 -9.75 6.16
CA LEU A 238 10.14 -10.70 5.06
C LEU A 238 10.95 -12.00 5.26
N PRO A 239 10.43 -13.17 4.86
CA PRO A 239 11.20 -14.42 4.90
C PRO A 239 12.53 -14.33 4.16
N ASP A 240 13.58 -14.98 4.66
CA ASP A 240 14.93 -14.91 4.07
C ASP A 240 14.99 -15.35 2.61
N ARG A 241 14.16 -16.34 2.24
CA ARG A 241 14.01 -16.76 0.84
C ARG A 241 13.66 -15.60 -0.09
N ILE A 242 12.80 -14.67 0.34
CA ILE A 242 12.39 -13.51 -0.45
C ILE A 242 13.58 -12.56 -0.63
N ILE A 243 14.33 -12.32 0.44
CA ILE A 243 15.51 -11.44 0.39
C ILE A 243 16.60 -12.04 -0.51
N HIS A 244 16.81 -13.35 -0.46
CA HIS A 244 17.70 -14.05 -1.38
C HIS A 244 17.23 -13.96 -2.83
N ASP A 245 15.93 -14.11 -3.09
CA ASP A 245 15.34 -13.94 -4.42
C ASP A 245 15.55 -12.52 -4.95
N TRP A 246 15.36 -11.52 -4.11
CA TRP A 246 15.60 -10.12 -4.45
C TRP A 246 17.06 -9.83 -4.76
N ARG A 247 17.99 -10.40 -3.98
CA ARG A 247 19.42 -10.30 -4.27
C ARG A 247 19.77 -10.94 -5.62
N ARG A 248 19.28 -12.15 -5.89
CA ARG A 248 19.47 -12.81 -7.20
C ARG A 248 18.89 -11.97 -8.33
N ARG A 249 17.73 -11.35 -8.12
CA ARG A 249 17.13 -10.43 -9.08
C ARG A 249 18.02 -9.20 -9.30
N ALA A 250 18.53 -8.58 -8.24
CA ALA A 250 19.43 -7.44 -8.33
C ALA A 250 20.72 -7.77 -9.10
N GLN A 251 21.31 -8.95 -8.86
CA GLN A 251 22.45 -9.48 -9.64
C GLN A 251 22.09 -9.62 -11.13
N SER A 252 20.93 -10.21 -11.45
CA SER A 252 20.48 -10.36 -12.84
C SER A 252 20.25 -9.02 -13.57
N LEU A 253 20.04 -7.95 -12.82
CA LEU A 253 19.85 -6.58 -13.33
C LEU A 253 21.14 -5.76 -13.36
N GLY A 254 22.27 -6.33 -12.91
CA GLY A 254 23.55 -5.63 -12.76
C GLY A 254 23.48 -4.46 -11.77
N LEU A 255 22.71 -4.63 -10.69
CA LEU A 255 22.62 -3.66 -9.57
C LEU A 255 23.62 -3.96 -8.45
N VAL A 256 24.05 -5.23 -8.37
CA VAL A 256 25.07 -5.74 -7.45
C VAL A 256 25.88 -6.80 -8.18
N ASP A 257 27.14 -6.97 -7.75
CA ASP A 257 28.06 -7.99 -8.25
C ASP A 257 27.78 -9.40 -7.66
#